data_AF-A0A5D9A193-F1
#
_entry.id   AF-A0A5D9A193-F1
#
_cell.length_a   1.000
_cell.length_b   1.000
_cell.length_c   1.000
_cell.angle_alpha   90.00
_cell.angle_beta   90.00
_cell.angle_gamma   90.00
#
_symmetry.space_group_name_H-M   'P 1'
#
loop_
_entity.id
_entity.type
_entity.pdbx_description
1 polymer ?
#
loop_
_entity_poly.entity_id
_entity_poly.type
_entity_poly.pdbx_seq_one_letter_code
_entity_poly.pdbx_strand_id
1 'polypeptide(L)'
;MGLKSFFQFLGLLAGFSLQAQTLHLYGGADQDQYLGCLTCDNFDKNSIWNKFSDYGNVFSSKSIWNTYGNYGSTYSTYSPWNSYGAYPPAIVDQDGSFFGFLTVNPYKSERSELELAVILCKHHDEIKNDVDGWYDKLFR
;
A
#
# COMPACT_ATOMS: atom_id res chain seq x y z
N MET A 1 31.10 -35.05 49.35
CA MET A 1 29.96 -34.11 49.51
C MET A 1 30.49 -32.73 49.13
N GLY A 2 30.01 -31.99 48.14
CA GLY A 2 28.86 -32.17 47.27
C GLY A 2 29.09 -31.45 45.92
N LEU A 3 28.36 -31.95 44.95
CA LEU A 3 28.19 -31.48 43.57
C LEU A 3 27.64 -30.05 43.48
N LYS A 4 27.82 -29.41 42.31
CA LYS A 4 26.94 -28.44 41.60
C LYS A 4 27.65 -27.13 41.26
N SER A 5 27.51 -26.50 40.09
CA SER A 5 26.91 -26.88 38.81
C SER A 5 27.44 -25.88 37.79
N PHE A 6 27.89 -26.34 36.63
CA PHE A 6 28.31 -25.50 35.51
C PHE A 6 27.04 -24.95 34.84
N PHE A 7 26.78 -23.64 34.96
CA PHE A 7 25.70 -22.99 34.20
C PHE A 7 26.27 -22.42 32.91
N GLN A 8 26.25 -23.23 31.85
CA GLN A 8 26.32 -22.71 30.49
C GLN A 8 24.98 -22.04 30.16
N PHE A 9 24.97 -20.71 30.17
CA PHE A 9 23.92 -19.96 29.47
C PHE A 9 24.19 -20.07 27.98
N LEU A 10 23.52 -21.02 27.33
CA LEU A 10 23.39 -21.06 25.88
C LEU A 10 22.46 -19.92 25.46
N GLY A 11 23.05 -18.80 25.01
CA GLY A 11 22.31 -17.68 24.47
C GLY A 11 21.59 -18.11 23.18
N LEU A 12 20.27 -18.21 23.25
CA LEU A 12 19.42 -18.43 22.08
C LEU A 12 19.36 -17.11 21.29
N LEU A 13 20.24 -16.94 20.30
CA LEU A 13 20.08 -15.89 19.28
C LEU A 13 18.92 -16.30 18.37
N ALA A 14 17.70 -15.93 18.76
CA ALA A 14 16.57 -15.95 17.84
C ALA A 14 16.84 -14.91 16.74
N GLY A 15 17.18 -15.39 15.54
CA GLY A 15 17.29 -14.53 14.36
C GLY A 15 15.91 -13.96 14.03
N PHE A 16 15.70 -12.69 14.33
CA PHE A 16 14.54 -11.96 13.82
C PHE A 16 14.78 -11.66 12.34
N SER A 17 14.10 -12.39 11.47
CA SER A 17 14.00 -12.02 10.06
C SER A 17 13.09 -10.79 9.96
N LEU A 18 13.68 -9.62 9.75
CA LEU A 18 12.95 -8.42 9.31
C LEU A 18 12.51 -8.66 7.86
N GLN A 19 11.36 -9.28 7.66
CA GLN A 19 10.73 -9.31 6.35
C GLN A 19 10.10 -7.94 6.09
N ALA A 20 10.37 -7.36 4.93
CA ALA A 20 9.70 -6.15 4.51
C ALA A 20 8.18 -6.39 4.47
N GLN A 21 7.42 -5.53 5.14
CA GLN A 21 5.97 -5.66 5.19
C GLN A 21 5.38 -5.34 3.82
N THR A 22 4.70 -6.34 3.23
CA THR A 22 3.99 -6.14 1.97
C THR A 22 2.61 -5.57 2.26
N LEU A 23 2.32 -4.39 1.70
CA LEU A 23 1.06 -3.70 1.85
C LEU A 23 0.27 -3.79 0.55
N HIS A 24 -1.03 -3.98 0.68
CA HIS A 24 -1.96 -4.19 -0.41
C HIS A 24 -3.13 -3.20 -0.32
N LEU A 25 -3.68 -2.85 -1.47
CA LEU A 25 -4.86 -2.02 -1.59
C LEU A 25 -6.08 -2.87 -1.90
N TYR A 26 -7.15 -2.65 -1.15
CA TYR A 26 -8.47 -3.20 -1.41
C TYR A 26 -9.47 -2.05 -1.50
N GLY A 27 -10.45 -2.12 -2.39
CA GLY A 27 -11.46 -1.08 -2.56
C GLY A 27 -12.82 -1.65 -2.90
N GLY A 28 -13.72 -0.80 -3.37
CA GLY A 28 -15.14 -1.14 -3.53
C GLY A 28 -15.93 -0.85 -2.26
N ALA A 29 -17.25 -0.97 -2.33
CA ALA A 29 -18.13 -0.65 -1.20
C ALA A 29 -17.82 -1.53 0.02
N ASP A 30 -17.50 -2.80 -0.23
CA ASP A 30 -17.22 -3.82 0.79
C ASP A 30 -15.71 -4.07 1.00
N GLN A 31 -14.83 -3.28 0.36
CA GLN A 31 -13.37 -3.44 0.44
C GLN A 31 -12.87 -4.83 0.01
N ASP A 32 -13.52 -5.45 -0.97
CA ASP A 32 -13.24 -6.79 -1.48
C ASP A 32 -12.54 -6.79 -2.86
N GLN A 33 -12.53 -5.64 -3.55
CA GLN A 33 -11.84 -5.50 -4.82
C GLN A 33 -10.35 -5.27 -4.58
N TYR A 34 -9.50 -6.22 -4.97
CA TYR A 34 -8.06 -6.01 -4.96
C TYR A 34 -7.64 -4.94 -5.98
N LEU A 35 -6.83 -3.97 -5.53
CA LEU A 35 -6.37 -2.80 -6.29
C LEU A 35 -4.84 -2.70 -6.42
N GLY A 36 -4.12 -3.71 -5.95
CA GLY A 36 -2.68 -3.83 -6.18
C GLY A 36 -1.84 -3.82 -4.91
N CYS A 37 -0.55 -4.05 -5.09
CA CYS A 37 0.45 -4.05 -4.05
C CYS A 37 1.13 -2.68 -3.99
N LEU A 38 1.07 -2.07 -2.81
CA LEU A 38 1.55 -0.73 -2.50
C LEU A 38 3.08 -0.68 -2.34
N THR A 39 3.70 -1.76 -1.86
CA THR A 39 5.14 -1.82 -1.56
C THR A 39 5.90 -2.83 -2.43
N CYS A 40 5.26 -3.40 -3.45
CA CYS A 40 5.91 -4.33 -4.37
C CYS A 40 6.74 -3.61 -5.43
N ASP A 41 7.75 -4.31 -5.93
CA ASP A 41 8.64 -3.78 -6.95
C ASP A 41 7.94 -3.42 -8.27
N ASN A 42 8.49 -2.46 -9.03
CA ASN A 42 7.88 -1.97 -10.27
C ASN A 42 7.88 -2.99 -11.43
N PHE A 43 8.51 -4.16 -11.28
CA PHE A 43 8.36 -5.29 -12.19
C PHE A 43 7.31 -6.31 -11.74
N ASP A 44 6.79 -6.21 -10.51
CA ASP A 44 5.80 -7.15 -9.99
C ASP A 44 4.44 -6.97 -10.69
N LYS A 45 3.80 -8.09 -11.06
CA LYS A 45 2.53 -8.10 -11.82
C LYS A 45 1.35 -7.53 -11.04
N ASN A 46 1.46 -7.42 -9.72
CA ASN A 46 0.44 -6.87 -8.84
C ASN A 46 0.78 -5.45 -8.37
N SER A 47 1.96 -4.91 -8.69
CA SER A 47 2.41 -3.62 -8.17
C SER A 47 1.66 -2.45 -8.79
N ILE A 48 1.26 -1.49 -7.94
CA ILE A 48 0.75 -0.19 -8.42
C ILE A 48 1.84 0.64 -9.12
N TRP A 49 3.10 0.25 -8.99
CA TRP A 49 4.26 0.90 -9.60
C TRP A 49 4.63 0.30 -10.95
N ASN A 50 4.02 -0.82 -11.34
CA ASN A 50 4.26 -1.44 -12.63
C ASN A 50 3.27 -0.91 -13.67
N LYS A 51 3.72 0.01 -14.54
CA LYS A 51 2.88 0.60 -15.61
C LYS A 51 2.31 -0.40 -16.62
N PHE A 52 2.83 -1.62 -16.66
CA PHE A 52 2.35 -2.70 -17.52
C PHE A 52 1.39 -3.67 -16.81
N SER A 53 1.23 -3.55 -15.49
CA SER A 53 0.31 -4.37 -14.71
C SER A 53 -1.13 -3.84 -14.74
N ASP A 54 -2.08 -4.69 -14.34
CA ASP A 54 -3.47 -4.30 -14.13
C ASP A 54 -3.64 -3.17 -13.10
N TYR A 55 -2.68 -2.95 -12.20
CA TYR A 55 -2.84 -2.06 -11.04
C TYR A 55 -2.01 -0.78 -11.15
N GLY A 56 -0.92 -0.80 -11.91
CA GLY A 56 -0.10 0.38 -12.21
C GLY A 56 -0.39 1.02 -13.57
N ASN A 57 -1.04 0.31 -14.50
CA ASN A 57 -1.38 0.86 -15.83
C ASN A 57 -2.46 1.95 -15.72
N VAL A 58 -2.16 3.15 -16.21
CA VAL A 58 -3.06 4.33 -16.15
C VAL A 58 -4.34 4.20 -17.00
N PHE A 59 -4.46 3.17 -17.84
CA PHE A 59 -5.65 2.87 -18.64
C PHE A 59 -6.46 1.69 -18.08
N SER A 60 -5.94 0.96 -17.09
CA SER A 60 -6.64 -0.19 -16.51
C SER A 60 -7.81 0.25 -15.63
N SER A 61 -8.94 -0.46 -15.68
CA SER A 61 -10.10 -0.19 -14.83
C SER A 61 -9.87 -0.51 -13.34
N LYS A 62 -8.84 -1.31 -13.02
CA LYS A 62 -8.47 -1.67 -11.64
C LYS A 62 -7.41 -0.74 -11.04
N SER A 63 -6.80 0.12 -11.86
CA SER A 63 -5.71 0.97 -11.44
C SER A 63 -6.20 2.23 -10.73
N ILE A 64 -5.55 2.56 -9.62
CA ILE A 64 -5.76 3.85 -8.94
C ILE A 64 -5.21 5.02 -9.76
N TRP A 65 -4.42 4.77 -10.81
CA TRP A 65 -3.88 5.81 -11.68
C TRP A 65 -4.78 6.13 -12.88
N ASN A 66 -5.83 5.33 -13.10
CA ASN A 66 -6.77 5.59 -14.20
C ASN A 66 -7.78 6.68 -13.82
N THR A 67 -7.56 7.89 -14.32
CA THR A 67 -8.38 9.07 -14.08
C THR A 67 -9.82 8.96 -14.59
N TYR A 68 -10.08 8.01 -15.48
CA TYR A 68 -11.42 7.72 -16.02
C TYR A 68 -12.05 6.48 -15.36
N GLY A 69 -11.30 5.78 -14.50
CA GLY A 69 -11.74 4.56 -13.83
C GLY A 69 -12.38 4.81 -12.45
N ASN A 70 -13.06 3.79 -11.94
CA ASN A 70 -13.72 3.86 -10.63
C ASN A 70 -12.73 4.09 -9.48
N TYR A 71 -11.48 3.66 -9.61
CA TYR A 71 -10.50 3.70 -8.52
C TYR A 71 -9.45 4.80 -8.67
N GLY A 72 -9.42 5.52 -9.78
CA GLY A 72 -8.47 6.62 -10.02
C GLY A 72 -9.10 7.94 -10.45
N SER A 73 -10.42 7.99 -10.68
CA SER A 73 -11.12 9.24 -10.98
C SER A 73 -11.30 10.11 -9.74
N THR A 74 -11.15 11.42 -9.86
CA THR A 74 -11.44 12.37 -8.76
C THR A 74 -12.94 12.50 -8.45
N TYR A 75 -13.82 11.92 -9.27
CA TYR A 75 -15.27 11.98 -9.11
C TYR A 75 -15.86 10.71 -8.47
N SER A 76 -15.15 9.58 -8.54
CA SER A 76 -15.67 8.30 -8.06
C SER A 76 -15.65 8.24 -6.53
N THR A 77 -16.69 7.65 -5.93
CA THR A 77 -16.75 7.43 -4.48
C THR A 77 -15.72 6.40 -3.99
N TYR A 78 -15.21 5.55 -4.89
CA TYR A 78 -14.24 4.49 -4.57
C TYR A 78 -12.78 4.93 -4.72
N SER A 79 -12.56 6.15 -5.22
CA SER A 79 -11.22 6.63 -5.53
C SER A 79 -10.54 7.25 -4.31
N PRO A 80 -9.25 6.97 -4.09
CA PRO A 80 -8.46 7.66 -3.07
C PRO A 80 -8.30 9.15 -3.38
N TRP A 81 -8.51 9.58 -4.62
CA TRP A 81 -8.30 10.95 -5.09
C TRP A 81 -9.56 11.82 -5.11
N ASN A 82 -10.71 11.28 -4.67
CA ASN A 82 -11.92 12.07 -4.48
C ASN A 82 -11.94 12.68 -3.07
N SER A 83 -11.94 14.01 -2.98
CA SER A 83 -11.97 14.76 -1.71
C SER A 83 -13.24 14.58 -0.89
N TYR A 84 -14.27 13.95 -1.47
CA TYR A 84 -15.52 13.58 -0.81
C TYR A 84 -15.88 12.10 -1.01
N GLY A 85 -14.93 11.26 -1.45
CA GLY A 85 -15.17 9.83 -1.67
C GLY A 85 -15.53 9.11 -0.36
N ALA A 86 -16.56 8.25 -0.41
CA ALA A 86 -17.07 7.56 0.78
C ALA A 86 -16.38 6.21 1.03
N TYR A 87 -15.94 5.54 -0.04
CA TYR A 87 -15.39 4.18 -0.01
C TYR A 87 -13.97 4.12 -0.59
N PRO A 88 -13.02 4.94 -0.09
CA PRO A 88 -11.64 4.90 -0.56
C PRO A 88 -10.99 3.55 -0.26
N PRO A 89 -9.88 3.20 -0.95
CA PRO A 89 -9.18 1.95 -0.72
C PRO A 89 -8.60 1.81 0.69
N ALA A 90 -8.77 0.64 1.30
CA ALA A 90 -8.10 0.20 2.52
C ALA A 90 -6.67 -0.26 2.22
N ILE A 91 -5.72 0.10 3.10
CA ILE A 91 -4.37 -0.43 3.11
C ILE A 91 -4.30 -1.58 4.12
N VAL A 92 -3.92 -2.77 3.66
CA VAL A 92 -3.91 -4.00 4.46
C VAL A 92 -2.60 -4.75 4.24
N ASP A 93 -2.04 -5.36 5.28
CA ASP A 93 -0.90 -6.27 5.12
C ASP A 93 -1.31 -7.71 4.79
N GLN A 94 -0.32 -8.60 4.71
CA GLN A 94 -0.53 -10.02 4.38
C GLN A 94 -1.29 -10.79 5.47
N ASP A 95 -1.26 -10.30 6.71
CA ASP A 95 -1.95 -10.92 7.85
C ASP A 95 -3.39 -10.38 8.03
N GLY A 96 -3.79 -9.43 7.18
CA GLY A 96 -5.11 -8.79 7.24
C GLY A 96 -5.17 -7.59 8.18
N SER A 97 -4.03 -7.11 8.68
CA SER A 97 -3.98 -5.95 9.56
C SER A 97 -4.27 -4.68 8.77
N PHE A 98 -5.18 -3.85 9.28
CA PHE A 98 -5.61 -2.61 8.64
C PHE A 98 -4.72 -1.42 9.03
N PHE A 99 -4.22 -0.69 8.02
CA PHE A 99 -3.33 0.47 8.17
C PHE A 99 -3.99 1.80 7.80
N GLY A 100 -5.32 1.83 7.72
CA GLY A 100 -6.09 3.01 7.35
C GLY A 100 -6.43 3.07 5.87
N PHE A 101 -7.27 4.05 5.52
CA PHE A 101 -7.69 4.31 4.15
C PHE A 101 -6.68 5.22 3.43
N LEU A 102 -6.33 4.84 2.19
CA LEU A 102 -5.63 5.73 1.26
C LEU A 102 -6.64 6.76 0.74
N THR A 103 -6.59 8.00 1.21
CA THR A 103 -7.55 9.02 0.76
C THR A 103 -7.13 10.46 0.98
N VAL A 104 -7.44 11.30 -0.01
CA VAL A 104 -7.36 12.77 0.10
C VAL A 104 -8.58 13.38 0.78
N ASN A 105 -9.66 12.62 1.05
CA ASN A 105 -10.84 13.12 1.73
C ASN A 105 -10.50 13.44 3.20
N PRO A 106 -10.50 14.72 3.62
CA PRO A 106 -10.11 15.11 4.98
C PRO A 106 -11.17 14.74 6.03
N TYR A 107 -12.39 14.42 5.60
CA TYR A 107 -13.51 14.06 6.48
C TYR A 107 -13.64 12.57 6.72
N LYS A 108 -12.88 11.72 5.99
CA LYS A 108 -12.87 10.28 6.21
C LYS A 108 -12.15 9.98 7.53
N SER A 109 -12.76 9.18 8.39
CA SER A 109 -12.09 8.63 9.58
C SER A 109 -11.07 7.57 9.19
N GLU A 110 -10.09 7.32 10.06
CA GLU A 110 -9.10 6.23 9.88
C GLU A 110 -8.31 6.36 8.57
N ARG A 111 -7.94 7.59 8.21
CA ARG A 111 -6.99 7.84 7.12
C ARG A 111 -5.65 7.22 7.49
N SER A 112 -4.96 6.65 6.51
CA SER A 112 -3.64 6.10 6.76
C SER A 112 -2.63 7.20 7.06
N GLU A 113 -1.88 7.03 8.13
CA GLU A 113 -0.75 7.88 8.53
C GLU A 113 0.59 7.30 8.05
N LEU A 114 0.57 6.24 7.24
CA LEU A 114 1.78 5.71 6.61
C LEU A 114 2.41 6.79 5.72
N GLU A 115 3.72 7.00 5.85
CA GLU A 115 4.44 8.01 5.08
C GLU A 115 4.20 7.87 3.57
N LEU A 116 4.23 6.63 3.05
CA LEU A 116 3.95 6.35 1.65
C LEU A 116 2.54 6.76 1.24
N ALA A 117 1.53 6.53 2.10
CA ALA A 117 0.15 6.94 1.83
C ALA A 117 0.02 8.48 1.80
N VAL A 118 0.68 9.18 2.73
CA VAL A 118 0.74 10.65 2.77
C VAL A 118 1.39 11.20 1.50
N ILE A 119 2.52 10.61 1.07
CA ILE A 119 3.22 10.98 -0.17
C ILE A 119 2.31 10.77 -1.39
N LEU A 120 1.66 9.60 -1.50
CA LEU A 120 0.72 9.31 -2.58
C LEU A 120 -0.40 10.34 -2.63
N CYS A 121 -1.07 10.62 -1.50
CA CYS A 121 -2.12 11.63 -1.45
C CYS A 121 -1.64 13.02 -1.89
N LYS A 122 -0.43 13.42 -1.48
CA LYS A 122 0.14 14.73 -1.80
C LYS A 122 0.59 14.86 -3.26
N HIS A 123 1.12 13.80 -3.85
CA HIS A 123 1.80 13.81 -5.14
C HIS A 123 1.11 13.00 -6.24
N HIS A 124 -0.12 12.49 -6.02
CA HIS A 124 -0.82 11.62 -6.97
C HIS A 124 -0.92 12.21 -8.39
N ASP A 125 -1.05 13.53 -8.54
CA ASP A 125 -1.07 14.20 -9.84
C ASP A 125 0.27 14.13 -10.59
N GLU A 126 1.39 14.14 -9.87
CA GLU A 126 2.73 13.98 -10.43
C GLU A 126 3.01 12.50 -10.70
N ILE A 127 2.67 11.63 -9.75
CA ILE A 127 2.91 10.19 -9.80
C ILE A 127 2.22 9.55 -11.01
N LYS A 128 0.95 9.86 -11.27
CA LYS A 128 0.21 9.26 -12.39
C LYS A 128 0.82 9.59 -13.76
N ASN A 129 1.60 10.67 -13.87
CA ASN A 129 2.26 11.07 -15.11
C ASN A 129 3.64 10.42 -15.29
N ASP A 130 4.27 9.95 -14.21
CA ASP A 130 5.58 9.28 -14.23
C ASP A 130 5.69 8.25 -13.09
N VAL A 131 4.93 7.15 -13.20
CA VAL A 131 4.85 6.12 -12.16
C VAL A 131 6.22 5.47 -11.91
N ASP A 132 6.97 5.18 -12.97
CA ASP A 132 8.30 4.56 -12.87
C ASP A 132 9.31 5.49 -12.20
N GLY A 133 9.36 6.77 -12.60
CA GLY A 133 10.29 7.74 -12.02
C GLY A 133 10.00 8.02 -10.54
N TRP A 134 8.73 8.02 -10.15
CA TRP A 134 8.35 8.13 -8.75
C TRP A 134 8.68 6.88 -7.93
N TYR A 135 8.55 5.69 -8.52
CA TYR A 135 9.03 4.47 -7.86
C TYR A 135 10.53 4.54 -7.58
N ASP A 136 11.34 4.90 -8.59
CA ASP A 136 12.79 5.05 -8.40
C ASP A 136 13.11 6.08 -7.31
N LYS A 137 12.41 7.22 -7.27
CA LYS A 137 12.60 8.26 -6.24
C LYS A 137 12.28 7.80 -4.80
N LEU A 138 11.32 6.90 -4.65
CA LEU A 138 10.82 6.48 -3.33
C LEU A 138 11.52 5.23 -2.79
N PHE A 139 12.00 4.37 -3.68
CA PHE A 139 12.49 3.03 -3.32
C PHE A 139 13.94 2.76 -3.75
N ARG A 140 14.63 3.69 -4.43
CA ARG A 140 16.03 3.55 -4.87
C ARG A 140 16.86 4.79 -4.53
#